data_AF-A0A7V7EDX7-F1
#
_entry.id   AF-A0A7V7EDX7-F1
#
_cell.length_a   1.000
_cell.length_b   1.000
_cell.length_c   1.000
_cell.angle_alpha   90.00
_cell.angle_beta   90.00
_cell.angle_gamma   90.00
#
_symmetry.space_group_name_H-M   'P 1'
#
loop_
_entity.id
_entity.type
_entity.pdbx_description
1 polymer ?
#
loop_
_entity_poly.entity_id
_entity_poly.type
_entity_poly.pdbx_seq_one_letter_code
_entity_poly.pdbx_strand_id
1 'polypeptide(L)'
;MYTSKTLYFEKGGREHSQAALSAMKERAEAMDPAPEAIVVTSTTGDTALKAAQAFKGTGRRIIAVPFQKHLWAAYAGLNPEHRAACAELGVEFLPDEPRVPLVDEERPDIVNAWRVVSQGFKVALQAASMCVDTGLVEDGAVSAPELVPPAAMTTAPSSTRPVSTHMDAACSATLNPWLTTRHAL
;
A
#
# COMPACT_ATOMS: atom_id res chain seq x y z
N MET A 1 26.37 1.94 5.77
CA MET A 1 25.19 2.31 6.58
C MET A 1 24.26 3.06 5.65
N TYR A 2 23.09 2.50 5.33
CA TYR A 2 22.12 3.15 4.44
C TYR A 2 21.14 3.95 5.30
N THR A 3 21.10 5.27 5.09
CA THR A 3 20.11 6.14 5.72
C THR A 3 18.98 6.37 4.73
N SER A 4 17.74 6.18 5.16
CA SER A 4 16.56 6.49 4.35
C SER A 4 15.62 7.40 5.13
N LYS A 5 14.83 8.17 4.39
CA LYS A 5 13.84 9.11 4.93
C LYS A 5 12.49 8.42 5.02
N THR A 6 11.84 8.57 6.18
CA THR A 6 10.49 8.08 6.43
C THR A 6 9.55 9.25 6.71
N LEU A 7 8.39 9.25 6.06
CA LEU A 7 7.34 10.23 6.32
C LEU A 7 6.32 9.67 7.32
N TYR A 8 6.13 10.32 8.47
CA TYR A 8 5.10 9.93 9.43
C TYR A 8 3.91 10.88 9.36
N PHE A 9 2.70 10.31 9.41
CA PHE A 9 1.47 11.09 9.55
C PHE A 9 0.92 10.91 10.96
N GLU A 10 0.44 11.98 11.58
CA GLU A 10 -0.18 11.89 12.91
C GLU A 10 -1.52 11.11 12.86
N LYS A 11 -2.26 11.24 11.76
CA LYS A 11 -3.54 10.59 11.53
C LYS A 11 -3.55 9.91 10.17
N GLY A 12 -4.42 8.92 10.03
CA GLY A 12 -4.71 8.32 8.73
C GLY A 12 -5.78 9.14 8.02
N GLY A 13 -5.74 9.16 6.68
CA GLY A 13 -6.71 9.95 5.93
C GLY A 13 -6.39 10.10 4.45
N ARG A 14 -7.42 10.43 3.67
CA ARG A 14 -7.33 10.62 2.20
C ARG A 14 -6.50 11.84 1.83
N GLU A 15 -6.46 12.84 2.71
CA GLU A 15 -5.70 14.08 2.58
C GLU A 15 -4.19 13.86 2.41
N HIS A 16 -3.67 12.72 2.86
CA HIS A 16 -2.25 12.40 2.81
C HIS A 16 -1.82 11.74 1.48
N SER A 17 -2.76 11.42 0.59
CA SER A 17 -2.48 10.66 -0.64
C SER A 17 -1.39 11.30 -1.50
N GLN A 18 -1.46 12.62 -1.71
CA GLN A 18 -0.47 13.32 -2.54
C GLN A 18 0.92 13.31 -1.90
N ALA A 19 1.01 13.55 -0.59
CA ALA A 19 2.29 13.54 0.12
C ALA A 19 2.91 12.14 0.13
N ALA A 20 2.10 11.09 0.30
CA ALA A 20 2.54 9.71 0.26
C ALA A 20 3.06 9.32 -1.15
N LEU A 21 2.35 9.70 -2.21
CA LEU A 21 2.80 9.46 -3.60
C LEU A 21 4.12 10.19 -3.91
N SER A 22 4.27 11.43 -3.46
CA SER A 22 5.53 12.18 -3.63
C SER A 22 6.70 11.52 -2.89
N ALA A 23 6.49 11.10 -1.63
CA ALA A 23 7.53 10.40 -0.86
C ALA A 23 7.90 9.04 -1.47
N MET A 24 6.90 8.32 -2.00
CA MET A 24 7.13 7.06 -2.73
C MET A 24 7.95 7.29 -4.00
N LYS A 25 7.66 8.35 -4.76
CA LYS A 25 8.42 8.71 -5.95
C LYS A 25 9.87 9.05 -5.61
N GLU A 26 10.08 9.91 -4.62
CA GLU A 26 11.42 10.26 -4.10
C GLU A 26 12.20 9.00 -3.72
N ARG A 27 11.54 8.04 -3.06
CA ARG A 27 12.17 6.77 -2.69
C ARG A 27 12.51 5.90 -3.90
N ALA A 28 11.56 5.71 -4.81
CA ALA A 28 11.73 4.87 -5.99
C ALA A 28 12.82 5.40 -6.95
N GLU A 29 13.02 6.71 -7.00
CA GLU A 29 14.09 7.34 -7.79
C GLU A 29 15.45 7.27 -7.10
N ALA A 30 15.50 7.19 -5.77
CA ALA A 30 16.73 7.09 -4.98
C ALA A 30 17.25 5.64 -4.79
N MET A 31 16.50 4.63 -5.25
CA MET A 31 16.87 3.22 -5.14
C MET A 31 17.67 2.75 -6.36
N ASP A 32 18.65 1.88 -6.10
CA ASP A 32 19.44 1.20 -7.13
C ASP A 32 19.63 -0.30 -6.72
N PRO A 33 19.05 -1.26 -7.48
CA PRO A 33 18.21 -1.03 -8.66
C PRO A 33 16.89 -0.34 -8.31
N ALA A 34 16.36 0.42 -9.27
CA ALA A 34 15.06 1.05 -9.14
C ALA A 34 13.94 -0.01 -9.24
N PRO A 35 12.82 0.17 -8.52
CA PRO A 35 11.67 -0.72 -8.62
C PRO A 35 11.05 -0.67 -10.02
N GLU A 36 10.69 -1.85 -10.56
CA GLU A 36 10.06 -1.95 -11.88
C GLU A 36 8.58 -1.56 -11.85
N ALA A 37 7.92 -1.85 -10.73
CA ALA A 37 6.48 -1.69 -10.56
C ALA A 37 6.15 -1.00 -9.25
N ILE A 38 5.09 -0.20 -9.28
CA ILE A 38 4.54 0.48 -8.13
C ILE A 38 3.13 -0.07 -7.89
N VAL A 39 2.94 -0.72 -6.75
CA VAL A 39 1.65 -1.29 -6.35
C VAL A 39 0.85 -0.26 -5.56
N VAL A 40 -0.37 0.03 -5.99
CA VAL A 40 -1.25 1.01 -5.37
C VAL A 40 -2.63 0.42 -5.12
N THR A 41 -3.07 0.41 -3.87
CA THR A 41 -4.44 0.00 -3.55
C THR A 41 -5.42 1.12 -3.86
N SER A 42 -6.44 0.84 -4.67
CA SER A 42 -7.43 1.83 -5.08
C SER A 42 -8.80 1.20 -5.30
N THR A 43 -9.72 1.45 -4.36
CA THR A 43 -11.09 0.94 -4.42
C THR A 43 -11.83 1.43 -5.67
N THR A 44 -11.92 2.75 -5.85
CA THR A 44 -12.68 3.36 -6.96
C THR A 44 -11.82 3.72 -8.17
N GLY A 45 -10.50 3.53 -8.10
CA GLY A 45 -9.55 3.93 -9.14
C GLY A 45 -8.98 5.36 -9.01
N ASP A 46 -9.50 6.20 -8.10
CA ASP A 46 -9.04 7.60 -7.91
C ASP A 46 -7.55 7.67 -7.53
N THR A 47 -7.11 6.83 -6.59
CA THR A 47 -5.70 6.77 -6.15
C THR A 47 -4.79 6.24 -7.26
N ALA A 48 -5.24 5.26 -8.03
CA ALA A 48 -4.49 4.71 -9.15
C ALA A 48 -4.27 5.77 -10.24
N LEU A 49 -5.29 6.57 -10.54
CA LEU A 49 -5.19 7.68 -11.49
C LEU A 49 -4.16 8.72 -11.04
N LYS A 50 -4.19 9.12 -9.76
CA LYS A 50 -3.22 10.05 -9.17
C LYS A 50 -1.80 9.48 -9.20
N ALA A 51 -1.64 8.19 -8.91
CA ALA A 51 -0.35 7.52 -8.98
C ALA A 51 0.19 7.51 -10.42
N ALA A 52 -0.62 7.13 -11.39
CA ALA A 52 -0.23 7.14 -12.80
C ALA A 52 0.22 8.52 -13.29
N GLN A 53 -0.47 9.58 -12.85
CA GLN A 53 -0.08 10.96 -13.15
C GLN A 53 1.25 11.35 -12.45
N ALA A 54 1.42 11.01 -11.18
CA ALA A 54 2.64 11.35 -10.42
C ALA A 54 3.90 10.66 -10.97
N PHE A 55 3.74 9.43 -11.46
CA PHE A 55 4.82 8.60 -12.03
C PHE A 55 4.93 8.69 -13.55
N LYS A 56 4.15 9.55 -14.20
CA LYS A 56 4.22 9.75 -15.65
C LYS A 56 5.64 10.15 -16.08
N GLY A 57 6.13 9.52 -17.14
CA GLY A 57 7.47 9.78 -17.69
C GLY A 57 8.63 9.17 -16.90
N THR A 58 8.37 8.50 -15.79
CA THR A 58 9.40 7.76 -15.05
C THR A 58 9.67 6.39 -15.66
N GLY A 59 8.76 5.85 -16.48
CA GLY A 59 8.89 4.50 -17.04
C GLY A 59 8.60 3.36 -16.06
N ARG A 60 8.09 3.67 -14.85
CA ARG A 60 7.66 2.66 -13.88
C ARG A 60 6.26 2.14 -14.23
N ARG A 61 6.04 0.84 -14.07
CA ARG A 61 4.71 0.22 -14.21
C ARG A 61 3.85 0.55 -12.99
N ILE A 62 2.57 0.81 -13.18
CA ILE A 62 1.63 1.06 -12.08
C ILE A 62 0.63 -0.08 -12.02
N ILE A 63 0.57 -0.76 -10.89
CA ILE A 63 -0.35 -1.87 -10.64
C ILE A 63 -1.39 -1.43 -9.61
N ALA A 64 -2.63 -1.34 -10.04
CA ALA A 64 -3.77 -0.95 -9.22
C ALA A 64 -4.49 -2.17 -8.64
N VAL A 65 -4.71 -2.14 -7.32
CA VAL A 65 -5.36 -3.21 -6.58
C VAL A 65 -6.71 -2.73 -6.05
N PRO A 66 -7.83 -3.06 -6.73
CA PRO A 66 -9.18 -2.77 -6.23
C PRO A 66 -9.60 -3.80 -5.17
N PHE A 67 -10.76 -3.58 -4.55
CA PHE A 67 -11.39 -4.65 -3.78
C PHE A 67 -11.80 -5.79 -4.70
N GLN A 68 -11.81 -7.02 -4.16
CA GLN A 68 -12.41 -8.16 -4.82
C GLN A 68 -13.89 -7.88 -5.13
N LYS A 69 -14.37 -8.37 -6.27
CA LYS A 69 -15.69 -8.02 -6.79
C LYS A 69 -16.83 -8.39 -5.83
N HIS A 70 -16.71 -9.52 -5.13
CA HIS A 70 -17.68 -9.93 -4.11
C HIS A 70 -17.80 -8.95 -2.92
N LEU A 71 -16.79 -8.08 -2.70
CA LEU A 71 -16.78 -7.07 -1.64
C LEU A 71 -17.33 -5.70 -2.08
N TRP A 72 -17.63 -5.49 -3.36
CA TRP A 72 -18.03 -4.18 -3.88
C TRP A 72 -19.36 -3.67 -3.31
N ALA A 73 -20.28 -4.57 -2.98
CA ALA A 73 -21.54 -4.22 -2.33
C ALA A 73 -21.32 -3.62 -0.93
N ALA A 74 -20.23 -4.01 -0.24
CA ALA A 74 -19.92 -3.55 1.11
C ALA A 74 -18.98 -2.33 1.13
N TYR A 75 -18.04 -2.24 0.18
CA TYR A 75 -16.93 -1.28 0.24
C TYR A 75 -16.81 -0.35 -0.98
N ALA A 76 -17.76 -0.40 -1.91
CA ALA A 76 -17.73 0.22 -3.24
C ALA A 76 -16.82 -0.49 -4.26
N GLY A 77 -17.23 -0.44 -5.52
CA GLY A 77 -16.51 -1.03 -6.64
C GLY A 77 -15.68 -0.02 -7.43
N LEU A 78 -14.91 -0.56 -8.37
CA LEU A 78 -14.11 0.23 -9.30
C LEU A 78 -15.02 1.05 -10.23
N ASN A 79 -14.82 2.37 -10.26
CA ASN A 79 -15.58 3.24 -11.17
C ASN A 79 -15.14 2.96 -12.62
N PRO A 80 -16.07 2.63 -13.54
CA PRO A 80 -15.76 2.41 -14.95
C PRO A 80 -15.01 3.57 -15.62
N GLU A 81 -15.34 4.81 -15.29
CA GLU A 81 -14.68 6.00 -15.84
C GLU A 81 -13.22 6.08 -15.39
N HIS A 82 -12.95 5.83 -14.10
CA HIS A 82 -11.59 5.78 -13.60
C HIS A 82 -10.81 4.61 -14.17
N ARG A 83 -11.44 3.45 -14.38
CA ARG A 83 -10.80 2.30 -15.03
C ARG A 83 -10.36 2.65 -16.45
N ALA A 84 -11.23 3.30 -17.23
CA ALA A 84 -10.91 3.75 -18.58
C ALA A 84 -9.74 4.76 -18.59
N ALA A 85 -9.81 5.79 -17.75
CA ALA A 85 -8.74 6.79 -17.63
C ALA A 85 -7.40 6.18 -17.16
N CYS A 86 -7.44 5.19 -16.26
CA CYS A 86 -6.25 4.47 -15.83
C CYS A 86 -5.67 3.62 -16.97
N ALA A 87 -6.50 2.97 -17.78
CA ALA A 87 -6.06 2.18 -18.93
C ALA A 87 -5.33 3.05 -19.98
N GLU A 88 -5.83 4.27 -20.24
CA GLU A 88 -5.16 5.23 -21.13
C GLU A 88 -3.76 5.63 -20.64
N LEU A 89 -3.53 5.59 -19.33
CA LEU A 89 -2.23 5.88 -18.72
C LEU A 89 -1.35 4.63 -18.54
N GLY A 90 -1.78 3.46 -19.03
CA GLY A 90 -1.04 2.21 -18.94
C GLY A 90 -1.03 1.59 -17.54
N VAL A 91 -2.03 1.89 -16.71
CA VAL A 91 -2.20 1.24 -15.40
C VAL A 91 -2.74 -0.17 -15.58
N GLU A 92 -2.07 -1.14 -14.97
CA GLU A 92 -2.50 -2.53 -14.92
C GLU A 92 -3.38 -2.74 -13.69
N PHE A 93 -4.53 -3.40 -13.84
CA PHE A 93 -5.37 -3.75 -12.70
C PHE A 93 -5.18 -5.22 -12.35
N LEU A 94 -5.15 -5.48 -11.06
CA LEU A 94 -5.23 -6.84 -10.54
C LEU A 94 -6.57 -7.49 -10.97
N PRO A 95 -6.62 -8.82 -11.20
CA PRO A 95 -7.85 -9.53 -11.52
C PRO A 95 -9.00 -9.24 -10.54
N ASP A 96 -10.25 -9.53 -10.94
CA ASP A 96 -11.44 -9.21 -10.13
C ASP A 96 -11.54 -10.04 -8.84
N GLU A 97 -10.99 -11.27 -8.83
CA GLU A 97 -11.07 -12.22 -7.70
C GLU A 97 -9.71 -12.90 -7.44
N PRO A 98 -8.68 -12.14 -7.02
CA PRO A 98 -7.41 -12.72 -6.61
C PRO A 98 -7.54 -13.52 -5.33
N ARG A 99 -6.70 -14.54 -5.20
CA ARG A 99 -6.44 -15.14 -3.89
C ARG A 99 -5.71 -14.10 -3.04
N VAL A 100 -6.05 -14.01 -1.76
CA VAL A 100 -5.30 -13.22 -0.77
C VAL A 100 -4.39 -14.19 -0.02
N PRO A 101 -3.10 -14.30 -0.37
CA PRO A 101 -2.21 -15.22 0.30
C PRO A 101 -1.88 -14.68 1.70
N LEU A 102 -1.48 -15.57 2.61
CA LEU A 102 -1.03 -15.25 3.98
C LEU A 102 -2.11 -14.68 4.92
N VAL A 103 -3.31 -14.40 4.41
CA VAL A 103 -4.46 -13.93 5.17
C VAL A 103 -5.67 -14.75 4.80
N ASP A 104 -5.95 -15.76 5.60
CA ASP A 104 -7.22 -16.47 5.62
C ASP A 104 -8.01 -16.09 6.87
N GLU A 105 -9.31 -16.41 6.88
CA GLU A 105 -10.17 -16.22 8.06
C GLU A 105 -9.67 -17.01 9.27
N GLU A 106 -8.81 -18.00 9.05
CA GLU A 106 -8.24 -18.88 10.05
C GLU A 106 -7.04 -18.24 10.79
N ARG A 107 -6.42 -17.19 10.24
CA ARG A 107 -5.25 -16.49 10.80
C ARG A 107 -5.46 -14.99 11.00
N PRO A 108 -6.47 -14.58 11.81
CA PRO A 108 -6.70 -13.17 12.12
C PRO A 108 -5.55 -12.52 12.92
N ASP A 109 -4.72 -13.32 13.56
CA ASP A 109 -3.54 -12.91 14.33
C ASP A 109 -2.54 -12.12 13.46
N ILE A 110 -2.28 -12.60 12.25
CA ILE A 110 -1.33 -11.98 11.31
C ILE A 110 -1.83 -10.60 10.88
N VAL A 111 -3.10 -10.52 10.48
CA VAL A 111 -3.75 -9.27 10.05
C VAL A 111 -3.76 -8.23 11.16
N ASN A 112 -4.09 -8.66 12.38
CA ASN A 112 -4.15 -7.78 13.52
C ASN A 112 -2.75 -7.29 13.93
N ALA A 113 -1.72 -8.13 13.80
CA ALA A 113 -0.34 -7.72 14.00
C ALA A 113 0.06 -6.60 13.02
N TRP A 114 -0.28 -6.71 11.74
CA TRP A 114 0.02 -5.65 10.76
C TRP A 114 -0.76 -4.35 11.02
N ARG A 115 -1.99 -4.46 11.53
CA ARG A 115 -2.81 -3.29 11.92
C ARG A 115 -2.23 -2.50 13.09
N VAL A 116 -1.34 -3.09 13.90
CA VAL A 116 -0.62 -2.35 14.96
C VAL A 116 0.19 -1.20 14.37
N VAL A 117 0.74 -1.39 13.16
CA VAL A 117 1.44 -0.33 12.41
C VAL A 117 0.42 0.65 11.83
N SER A 118 -0.45 0.18 10.93
CA SER A 118 -1.61 0.94 10.43
C SER A 118 -2.51 0.05 9.58
N GLN A 119 -3.75 0.49 9.32
CA GLN A 119 -4.62 -0.18 8.34
C GLN A 119 -3.99 -0.18 6.93
N GLY A 120 -3.34 0.93 6.54
CA GLY A 120 -2.63 1.02 5.27
C GLY A 120 -1.53 -0.03 5.16
N PHE A 121 -0.72 -0.20 6.20
CA PHE A 121 0.38 -1.16 6.22
C PHE A 121 -0.10 -2.61 5.99
N LYS A 122 -1.17 -3.02 6.68
CA LYS A 122 -1.84 -4.31 6.45
C LYS A 122 -2.26 -4.46 4.99
N VAL A 123 -2.93 -3.45 4.44
CA VAL A 123 -3.46 -3.47 3.07
C VAL A 123 -2.32 -3.54 2.03
N ALA A 124 -1.22 -2.84 2.26
CA ALA A 124 -0.05 -2.92 1.39
C ALA A 124 0.47 -4.35 1.31
N LEU A 125 0.75 -4.98 2.45
CA LEU A 125 1.28 -6.35 2.47
C LEU A 125 0.37 -7.35 1.74
N GLN A 126 -0.95 -7.24 1.93
CA GLN A 126 -1.92 -8.05 1.18
C GLN A 126 -1.84 -7.79 -0.32
N ALA A 127 -1.80 -6.52 -0.73
CA ALA A 127 -1.78 -6.13 -2.13
C ALA A 127 -0.53 -6.61 -2.87
N ALA A 128 0.68 -6.47 -2.29
CA ALA A 128 1.88 -7.02 -2.91
C ALA A 128 1.81 -8.55 -2.99
N SER A 129 1.34 -9.21 -1.93
CA SER A 129 1.22 -10.67 -1.95
C SER A 129 0.29 -11.14 -3.07
N MET A 130 -0.83 -10.45 -3.28
CA MET A 130 -1.73 -10.68 -4.42
C MET A 130 -1.07 -10.40 -5.78
N CYS A 131 -0.27 -9.35 -5.90
CA CYS A 131 0.46 -9.04 -7.14
C CYS A 131 1.47 -10.14 -7.51
N VAL A 132 2.17 -10.70 -6.52
CA VAL A 132 3.10 -11.82 -6.71
C VAL A 132 2.34 -13.10 -7.06
N ASP A 133 1.27 -13.44 -6.33
CA ASP A 133 0.47 -14.65 -6.57
C ASP A 133 -0.20 -14.65 -7.96
N THR A 134 -0.57 -13.47 -8.47
CA THR A 134 -1.14 -13.30 -9.82
C THR A 134 -0.08 -13.25 -10.93
N GLY A 135 1.21 -13.25 -10.59
CA GLY A 135 2.32 -13.14 -11.55
C GLY A 135 2.46 -11.75 -12.19
N LEU A 136 1.77 -10.72 -11.67
CA LEU A 136 1.94 -9.35 -12.13
C LEU A 136 3.27 -8.74 -11.68
N VAL A 137 3.83 -9.26 -10.59
CA VAL A 137 5.18 -8.95 -10.16
C VAL A 137 5.95 -10.25 -9.92
N GLU A 138 7.20 -10.31 -10.39
CA GLU A 138 8.07 -11.46 -10.20
C GLU A 138 8.56 -11.55 -8.74
N ASP A 139 8.73 -12.78 -8.25
CA ASP A 139 9.33 -13.01 -6.94
C ASP A 139 10.79 -12.50 -6.93
N GLY A 140 11.15 -11.73 -5.90
CA GLY A 140 12.44 -11.04 -5.83
C GLY A 140 12.53 -9.72 -6.63
N ALA A 141 11.55 -9.39 -7.49
CA ALA A 141 11.44 -8.07 -8.11
C ALA A 141 10.77 -7.05 -7.17
N VAL A 142 10.08 -7.51 -6.10
CA VAL A 142 9.63 -6.69 -4.97
C VAL A 142 10.71 -6.74 -3.89
N SER A 143 11.61 -5.76 -3.87
CA SER A 143 12.46 -5.57 -2.70
C SER A 143 11.60 -5.11 -1.52
N ALA A 144 11.80 -5.63 -0.31
CA ALA A 144 11.02 -5.30 0.90
C ALA A 144 10.68 -3.80 1.16
N PRO A 145 11.46 -2.77 0.70
CA PRO A 145 11.04 -1.36 0.76
C PRO A 145 9.96 -0.91 -0.26
N GLU A 146 9.52 -1.77 -1.17
CA GLU A 146 8.73 -1.43 -2.36
C GLU A 146 7.21 -1.41 -2.12
N LEU A 147 6.83 -1.65 -0.87
CA LEU A 147 5.47 -1.54 -0.36
C LEU A 147 5.28 -0.22 0.37
N VAL A 148 4.98 0.83 -0.38
CA VAL A 148 4.41 2.03 0.24
C VAL A 148 2.90 1.81 0.33
N PRO A 149 2.33 1.60 1.52
CA PRO A 149 0.89 1.74 1.66
C PRO A 149 0.52 3.15 1.19
N PRO A 150 -0.35 3.33 0.18
CA PRO A 150 -1.04 4.60 0.07
C PRO A 150 -1.73 4.79 1.43
N ALA A 151 -1.37 5.88 2.10
CA ALA A 151 -1.78 6.17 3.46
C ALA A 151 -3.23 5.73 3.71
N ALA A 152 -3.38 4.80 4.67
CA ALA A 152 -4.61 4.39 5.31
C ALA A 152 -5.91 4.99 4.73
N MET A 153 -6.53 4.28 3.79
CA MET A 153 -7.89 4.58 3.36
C MET A 153 -8.78 3.38 3.66
N THR A 154 -9.10 3.20 4.95
CA THR A 154 -10.34 2.64 5.51
C THR A 154 -10.13 2.44 7.01
N THR A 155 -11.00 3.04 7.82
CA THR A 155 -11.00 3.01 9.29
C THR A 155 -11.75 1.77 9.83
N ALA A 156 -11.16 1.02 10.77
CA ALA A 156 -11.85 0.12 11.74
C ALA A 156 -10.87 -0.38 12.85
N PRO A 157 -11.33 -0.74 14.08
CA PRO A 157 -10.56 -0.54 15.32
C PRO A 157 -9.74 -1.72 15.90
N SER A 158 -8.70 -1.29 16.64
CA SER A 158 -7.69 -1.80 17.61
C SER A 158 -7.54 -3.23 18.20
N SER A 159 -6.25 -3.51 18.55
CA SER A 159 -5.66 -4.18 19.76
C SER A 159 -4.95 -5.54 19.52
N THR A 160 -3.85 -5.98 20.14
CA THR A 160 -2.71 -5.43 20.94
C THR A 160 -1.58 -6.51 21.02
N ARG A 161 -0.29 -6.08 20.98
CA ARG A 161 0.97 -6.69 21.51
C ARG A 161 1.77 -7.79 20.74
N PRO A 162 3.12 -7.85 20.91
CA PRO A 162 4.06 -8.08 19.80
C PRO A 162 5.07 -9.25 19.96
N VAL A 163 5.60 -9.78 18.84
CA VAL A 163 6.96 -10.38 18.72
C VAL A 163 7.51 -10.13 17.30
N SER A 164 8.84 -10.00 17.20
CA SER A 164 9.67 -9.34 16.19
C SER A 164 9.93 -10.05 14.86
N THR A 165 9.96 -9.27 13.77
CA THR A 165 10.77 -9.54 12.57
C THR A 165 11.41 -8.23 12.10
N HIS A 166 12.69 -8.28 11.72
CA HIS A 166 13.46 -7.13 11.25
C HIS A 166 13.01 -6.74 9.82
N MET A 167 12.67 -5.46 9.63
CA MET A 167 12.39 -4.84 8.33
C MET A 167 13.06 -3.47 8.28
N ASP A 168 13.93 -3.26 7.29
CA ASP A 168 14.60 -1.99 7.05
C ASP A 168 13.69 -1.06 6.21
N ALA A 169 13.28 0.05 6.84
CA ALA A 169 12.67 1.25 6.27
C ALA A 169 11.21 1.17 5.74
N ALA A 170 10.27 1.65 6.57
CA ALA A 170 8.93 2.07 6.14
C ALA A 170 9.00 3.48 5.54
N CYS A 171 8.37 3.76 4.38
CA CYS A 171 8.38 5.11 3.79
C CYS A 171 7.15 5.96 4.12
N SER A 172 6.02 5.36 4.56
CA SER A 172 5.05 6.12 5.34
C SER A 172 4.25 5.27 6.31
N ALA A 173 4.11 5.74 7.54
CA ALA A 173 3.31 5.11 8.58
C ALA A 173 2.53 6.18 9.34
N THR A 174 1.25 5.89 9.63
CA THR A 174 0.48 6.69 10.58
C THR A 174 0.94 6.33 11.99
N LEU A 175 1.31 7.33 12.78
CA LEU A 175 1.63 7.14 14.20
C LEU A 175 0.34 6.77 14.95
N ASN A 176 0.40 5.68 15.70
CA ASN A 176 -0.67 5.31 16.63
C ASN A 176 -0.58 6.27 17.85
N PRO A 177 -1.64 6.98 18.23
CA PRO A 177 -1.61 7.96 19.33
C PRO A 177 -1.26 7.38 20.72
N TRP A 178 -1.17 6.06 20.86
CA TRP A 178 -0.66 5.40 22.07
C TRP A 178 0.87 5.42 22.20
N LEU A 179 1.61 5.74 21.13
CA LEU A 179 3.08 5.79 21.12
C LEU A 179 3.65 7.17 21.50
N THR A 180 2.80 8.21 21.64
CA THR A 180 3.24 9.59 21.96
C THR A 180 3.13 9.97 23.44
N THR A 181 2.65 9.09 24.32
CA THR A 181 2.65 9.31 25.78
C THR A 181 3.54 8.30 26.49
N ARG A 182 4.85 8.56 26.50
CA ARG A 182 5.78 8.29 27.60
C ARG A 182 7.15 8.84 27.22
N HIS A 183 7.39 10.10 27.60
CA HIS A 183 8.64 10.60 28.19
C HIS A 183 8.47 12.09 28.47
N ALA A 184 7.82 12.39 29.59
CA ALA A 184 8.15 13.54 30.40
C ALA A 184 8.47 12.96 31.78
N LEU A 185 9.76 12.94 32.11
CA LEU A 185 10.25 12.88 33.48
C LEU A 185 9.93 14.21 34.16
#